data_AF-A0AAW6FMP8-F1
#
_entry.id   AF-A0AAW6FMP8-F1
#
_cell.length_a   1.000
_cell.length_b   1.000
_cell.length_c   1.000
_cell.angle_alpha   90.00
_cell.angle_beta   90.00
_cell.angle_gamma   90.00
#
_symmetry.space_group_name_H-M   'P 1'
#
loop_
_entity.id
_entity.type
_entity.pdbx_description
1 polymer ?
#
loop_
_entity_poly.entity_id
_entity_poly.type
_entity_poly.pdbx_seq_one_letter_code
_entity_poly.pdbx_strand_id
1 'polypeptide(L)' 'MSEIKSIPVKIIIEDITGENEGLIWELNRIGVEVGDIRTGLYNPENKSVQFSIGCNDCSVWVGETCRLLES' A
#
# COMPACT_ATOMS: atom_id res chain seq x y z
N MET A 1 24.41 -2.06 8.25
CA MET A 1 23.02 -1.65 8.02
C MET A 1 22.73 -1.99 6.58
N SER A 2 21.96 -3.04 6.32
CA SER A 2 21.62 -3.40 4.94
C SER A 2 20.74 -2.28 4.39
N GLU A 3 21.18 -1.63 3.31
CA GLU A 3 20.32 -0.72 2.55
C GLU A 3 19.11 -1.52 2.09
N ILE A 4 17.97 -1.34 2.77
CA ILE A 4 16.70 -1.91 2.33
C ILE A 4 16.39 -1.23 1.00
N LYS A 5 16.68 -1.94 -0.09
CA LYS A 5 16.40 -1.49 -1.46
C LYS A 5 14.89 -1.45 -1.61
N SER A 6 14.33 -0.29 -1.32
CA SER A 6 12.93 0.01 -1.61
C SER A 6 12.74 0.00 -3.11
N ILE A 7 11.89 -0.90 -3.61
CA ILE A 7 11.66 -1.08 -5.06
C ILE A 7 10.45 -0.23 -5.46
N PRO A 8 10.56 0.68 -6.43
CA PRO A 8 9.38 1.39 -6.93
C PRO A 8 8.45 0.39 -7.62
N VAL A 9 7.22 0.28 -7.13
CA VAL A 9 6.20 -0.64 -7.63
C VAL A 9 4.90 0.09 -7.88
N LYS A 10 4.08 -0.47 -8.77
CA LYS A 10 2.68 -0.09 -8.91
C LYS A 10 1.81 -1.10 -8.18
N ILE A 11 0.85 -0.61 -7.42
CA ILE A 11 -0.11 -1.43 -6.67
C ILE A 11 -1.53 -1.03 -7.04
N ILE A 12 -2.44 -1.99 -6.88
CA ILE A 12 -3.88 -1.75 -6.79
C ILE A 12 -4.32 -2.02 -5.36
N ILE A 13 -5.13 -1.11 -4.81
CA ILE A 13 -5.74 -1.28 -3.49
C ILE A 13 -6.86 -2.31 -3.64
N GLU A 14 -6.80 -3.38 -2.86
CA GLU A 14 -7.80 -4.43 -2.86
C GLU A 14 -8.30 -4.60 -1.43
N ASP A 15 -9.61 -4.75 -1.26
CA ASP A 15 -10.19 -5.13 0.04
C ASP A 15 -10.05 -6.64 0.21
N ILE A 16 -8.85 -7.09 0.58
CA ILE A 16 -8.59 -8.50 0.85
C ILE A 16 -8.90 -8.74 2.33
N THR A 17 -10.20 -8.95 2.56
CA THR A 17 -10.78 -9.60 3.76
C THR A 17 -10.51 -8.93 5.10
N GLY A 18 -11.44 -8.08 5.55
CA GLY A 18 -12.14 -8.15 6.85
C GLY A 18 -11.36 -8.04 8.18
N GLU A 19 -10.04 -8.20 8.23
CA GLU A 19 -9.24 -8.17 9.46
C GLU A 19 -8.61 -6.78 9.73
N ASN A 20 -8.71 -5.85 8.77
CA ASN A 20 -8.10 -4.52 8.82
C ASN A 20 -9.08 -3.38 8.48
N GLU A 21 -10.33 -3.44 8.99
CA GLU A 21 -11.34 -2.39 8.80
C GLU A 21 -10.83 -0.99 9.20
N GLY A 22 -10.00 -0.90 10.24
CA GLY A 22 -9.39 0.36 10.69
C GLY A 22 -8.48 0.99 9.64
N LEU A 23 -7.62 0.19 9.00
CA LEU A 23 -6.71 0.65 7.96
C LEU A 23 -7.48 1.13 6.72
N ILE A 24 -8.50 0.37 6.30
CA ILE A 24 -9.36 0.74 5.17
C ILE A 24 -10.13 2.03 5.47
N TRP A 25 -10.60 2.22 6.70
CA TRP A 25 -11.24 3.47 7.11
C TRP A 25 -10.29 4.67 7.02
N GLU A 26 -9.05 4.54 7.47
CA GLU A 26 -8.04 5.60 7.37
C GLU A 26 -7.70 5.93 5.92
N LEU A 27 -7.54 4.91 5.08
CA LEU A 27 -7.31 5.06 3.63
C LEU A 27 -8.48 5.77 2.94
N ASN A 28 -9.72 5.38 3.22
CA ASN A 28 -10.91 6.06 2.68
C ASN A 28 -10.98 7.53 3.13
N ARG A 29 -10.62 7.82 4.39
CA ARG A 29 -10.61 9.19 4.93
C ARG A 29 -9.66 10.11 4.18
N ILE A 30 -8.56 9.58 3.64
CA ILE A 30 -7.59 10.33 2.83
C ILE A 30 -7.83 10.21 1.32
N GLY A 31 -8.94 9.58 0.90
CA GLY A 31 -9.35 9.47 -0.50
C GLY A 31 -8.70 8.32 -1.27
N VAL A 32 -8.31 7.24 -0.59
CA VAL A 32 -7.88 5.98 -1.20
C VAL A 32 -9.01 4.97 -1.10
N GLU A 33 -9.46 4.48 -2.25
CA GLU A 33 -10.58 3.54 -2.34
C GLU A 33 -10.13 2.20 -2.94
N VAL A 34 -10.95 1.17 -2.78
CA VAL A 34 -10.72 -0.13 -3.42
C VAL A 34 -10.74 0.03 -4.94
N GLY A 35 -9.75 -0.55 -5.62
CA GLY A 35 -9.53 -0.40 -7.05
C GLY A 35 -8.63 0.79 -7.42
N ASP A 36 -8.25 1.64 -6.45
CA ASP A 36 -7.33 2.73 -6.69
C ASP A 36 -5.92 2.20 -6.99
N ILE A 37 -5.23 2.86 -7.93
CA ILE A 37 -3.91 2.45 -8.40
C ILE A 37 -2.88 3.46 -7.93
N ARG A 38 -1.90 3.00 -7.16
CA ARG A 38 -0.86 3.85 -6.59
C ARG A 38 0.53 3.35 -6.96
N THR A 39 1.48 4.27 -6.99
CA THR A 39 2.89 3.96 -7.10
C THR A 39 3.53 4.20 -5.75
N GLY A 40 4.31 3.25 -5.26
CA GLY A 40 4.96 3.34 -3.96
C GLY A 40 6.28 2.61 -3.94
N LEU A 41 6.89 2.62 -2.76
CA LEU A 41 8.15 1.97 -2.45
C LEU A 41 7.86 0.67 -1.72
N TYR A 42 8.12 -0.46 -2.38
CA TYR A 42 7.97 -1.79 -1.81
C TYR A 42 9.18 -2.16 -0.96
N ASN A 43 8.90 -2.54 0.28
CA ASN A 43 9.86 -3.17 1.17
C ASN A 43 9.64 -4.70 1.17
N PRO A 44 10.58 -5.49 0.63
CA PRO A 44 10.45 -6.94 0.57
C PRO A 44 10.57 -7.63 1.95
N GLU A 45 11.14 -6.98 2.97
CA GLU A 45 11.31 -7.58 4.30
C GLU A 45 9.98 -7.74 5.03
N ASN A 46 9.10 -6.75 4.92
CA ASN A 46 7.79 -6.74 5.60
C ASN A 46 6.60 -6.76 4.63
N LYS A 47 6.87 -6.84 3.32
CA LYS A 47 5.88 -6.81 2.23
C LYS A 47 4.99 -5.57 2.21
N SER A 48 5.43 -4.47 2.83
CA SER A 48 4.71 -3.21 2.82
C SER A 48 5.08 -2.36 1.61
N VAL A 49 4.14 -1.56 1.14
CA VAL A 49 4.34 -0.53 0.14
C VAL A 49 4.04 0.81 0.78
N GLN A 50 5.02 1.70 0.75
CA GLN A 50 4.90 3.05 1.27
C GLN A 50 4.65 4.03 0.13
N PHE A 51 3.65 4.88 0.28
CA PHE A 51 3.35 5.97 -0.64
C PHE A 51 2.77 7.16 0.11
N SER A 52 2.86 8.34 -0.47
CA SER A 52 2.34 9.58 0.14
C SER A 52 1.19 10.14 -0.69
N ILE A 53 0.15 10.64 -0.02
CA ILE A 53 -0.98 11.36 -0.63
C ILE A 53 -1.10 12.71 0.05
N GLY A 54 -0.77 13.77 -0.69
CA GLY A 54 -0.70 15.12 -0.14
C GLY A 54 0.36 15.20 0.96
N CYS A 55 -0.07 15.46 2.19
CA CYS A 55 0.79 15.52 3.38
C CYS A 55 0.71 14.27 4.27
N ASN A 56 0.05 13.19 3.80
CA ASN A 56 -0.11 11.96 4.57
C ASN A 56 0.79 10.86 3.99
N ASP A 57 1.56 10.21 4.86
CA ASP A 57 2.32 9.01 4.52
C ASP A 57 1.49 7.76 4.83
N CYS A 58 1.43 6.84 3.88
CA CYS A 58 0.60 5.66 3.94
C CYS A 58 1.43 4.41 3.75
N SER A 59 1.08 3.36 4.48
CA SER A 59 1.66 2.02 4.33
C SER A 59 0.53 1.03 4.09
N VAL A 60 0.67 0.21 3.06
CA VAL A 60 -0.25 -0.87 2.73
C VAL A 60 0.53 -2.16 2.56
N TRP A 61 -0.11 -3.32 2.74
CA TRP A 61 0.58 -4.61 2.67
C TRP A 61 0.14 -5.42 1.47
N VAL A 62 1.13 -5.98 0.77
CA VAL A 62 0.90 -6.82 -0.42
C VAL A 62 0.32 -8.16 0.00
N GLY A 63 -0.85 -8.51 -0.52
CA GLY A 63 -1.61 -9.71 -0.15
C GLY A 63 -2.62 -9.50 0.99
N GLU A 64 -2.72 -8.28 1.52
CA GLU A 64 -3.71 -7.90 2.54
C GLU A 64 -4.53 -6.68 2.10
N THR A 65 -3.90 -5.52 1.88
CA THR A 65 -4.60 -4.27 1.50
C THR A 65 -4.39 -3.90 0.05
N CYS A 66 -3.40 -4.51 -0.59
CA CYS A 66 -3.07 -4.22 -1.97
C CYS A 66 -2.47 -5.43 -2.66
N ARG A 67 -2.43 -5.34 -3.98
CA ARG A 67 -1.74 -6.29 -4.83
C ARG A 67 -0.77 -5.55 -5.74
N LEU A 68 0.39 -6.14 -5.97
CA LEU A 68 1.35 -5.65 -6.95
C LEU A 68 0.77 -5.81 -8.37
N LEU A 69 0.73 -4.71 -9.11
CA LEU A 69 0.51 -4.72 -10.54
C LEU A 69 1.89 -4.88 -11.20
N GLU A 70 2.26 -6.12 -11.52
CA GLU A 70 3.39 -6.37 -12.41
C GLU A 70 3.13 -5.67 -13.75
N SER A 71 4.12 -4.94 -14.26
CA SER A 71 4.06 -4.31 -15.58
C SER A 71 4.34 -5.31 -16.69
#